data_AF-A0A239M2H1-F1
#
_entry.id   AF-A0A239M2H1-F1
#
_cell.length_a   1.000
_cell.length_b   1.000
_cell.length_c   1.000
_cell.angle_alpha   90.00
_cell.angle_beta   90.00
_cell.angle_gamma   90.00
#
_symmetry.space_group_name_H-M   'P 1'
#
loop_
_entity.id
_entity.type
_entity.pdbx_description
1 polymer ?
#
loop_
_entity_poly.entity_id
_entity_poly.type
_entity_poly.pdbx_seq_one_letter_code
_entity_poly.pdbx_strand_id
1 'polypeptide(L)'
;MIETRLASATSAEQIHAIEVTNPRGRPDYGIYAIYSDETSTVYLQEDWSAQSPADVSILVHELVHHMQNQANLDYECPEMSEKLAYRAQRRWLHDFGINLESEFNLDPMTVLVRTNCWQ
;
A
#
# COMPACT_ATOMS: atom_id res chain seq x y z
N MET A 1 -4.77 -13.95 12.42
CA MET A 1 -4.60 -12.76 13.28
C MET A 1 -3.59 -11.89 12.56
N ILE A 2 -3.90 -10.62 12.33
CA ILE A 2 -2.97 -9.69 11.66
C ILE A 2 -2.01 -9.09 12.69
N GLU A 3 -0.73 -9.00 12.34
CA GLU A 3 0.29 -8.31 13.12
C GLU A 3 0.80 -7.07 12.38
N THR A 4 1.26 -6.07 13.12
CA THR A 4 1.90 -4.87 12.57
C THR A 4 3.28 -4.70 13.21
N ARG A 5 4.31 -4.47 12.39
CA ARG A 5 5.70 -4.33 12.82
C ARG A 5 6.35 -3.15 12.10
N LEU A 6 7.30 -2.48 12.75
CA LEU A 6 8.21 -1.56 12.07
C LEU A 6 9.28 -2.40 11.35
N ALA A 7 9.63 -2.01 10.13
CA ALA A 7 10.52 -2.78 9.27
C ALA A 7 11.96 -2.73 9.78
N SER A 8 12.51 -3.90 10.11
CA SER A 8 13.95 -4.15 10.08
C SER A 8 14.15 -5.30 9.10
N ALA A 9 14.90 -5.04 8.03
CA ALA A 9 14.94 -5.88 6.83
C ALA A 9 15.16 -7.37 7.12
N THR A 10 14.32 -8.23 6.51
CA THR A 10 14.76 -9.25 5.53
C THR A 10 13.62 -10.17 5.10
N SER A 11 13.69 -10.52 3.80
CA SER A 11 13.10 -11.67 3.11
C SER A 11 11.62 -11.59 2.73
N ALA A 12 11.34 -11.57 1.43
CA ALA A 12 10.36 -12.52 0.86
C ALA A 12 10.39 -12.58 -0.67
N GLU A 13 9.93 -13.74 -1.14
CA GLU A 13 9.45 -13.98 -2.49
C GLU A 13 7.92 -13.70 -2.62
N GLN A 14 7.24 -13.28 -1.55
CA GLN A 14 5.79 -13.02 -1.47
C GLN A 14 5.46 -11.76 -0.66
N ILE A 15 6.07 -10.64 -1.06
CA ILE A 15 5.85 -9.32 -0.44
C ILE A 15 5.06 -8.46 -1.41
N HIS A 16 3.95 -7.91 -0.93
CA HIS A 16 3.32 -6.79 -1.63
C HIS A 16 3.90 -5.48 -1.10
N ALA A 17 4.41 -4.62 -1.99
CA ALA A 17 5.07 -3.37 -1.63
C ALA A 17 4.28 -2.16 -2.11
N ILE A 18 4.04 -1.20 -1.22
CA ILE A 18 3.58 0.14 -1.62
C ILE A 18 4.80 0.96 -2.04
N GLU A 19 5.14 0.89 -3.32
CA GLU A 19 6.14 1.76 -3.95
C GLU A 19 5.52 3.07 -4.43
N VAL A 20 6.24 4.18 -4.21
CA VAL A 20 5.77 5.53 -4.52
C VAL A 20 6.86 6.30 -5.28
N THR A 21 6.44 7.10 -6.25
CA THR A 21 7.34 7.83 -7.16
C THR A 21 7.79 9.19 -6.59
N ASN A 22 9.07 9.55 -6.74
CA ASN A 22 9.64 10.87 -6.41
C ASN A 22 9.80 11.76 -7.67
N PRO A 23 9.48 13.08 -7.65
CA PRO A 23 9.41 13.90 -8.86
C PRO A 23 10.76 14.45 -9.36
N ARG A 24 11.92 13.97 -8.88
CA ARG A 24 13.25 14.56 -9.20
C ARG A 24 14.23 13.69 -10.00
N GLY A 25 13.81 12.58 -10.60
CA GLY A 25 14.65 11.87 -11.59
C GLY A 25 15.95 11.24 -11.04
N ARG A 26 16.00 10.90 -9.76
CA ARG A 26 16.96 9.93 -9.20
C ARG A 26 16.19 8.81 -8.49
N PRO A 27 16.71 7.56 -8.47
CA PRO A 27 15.99 6.45 -7.88
C PRO A 27 15.98 6.59 -6.37
N ASP A 28 14.80 6.86 -5.83
CA ASP A 28 14.42 6.49 -4.47
C ASP A 28 13.07 5.79 -4.59
N TYR A 29 13.12 4.48 -4.80
CA TYR A 29 11.94 3.62 -4.79
C TYR A 29 11.57 3.43 -3.32
N GLY A 30 10.89 4.43 -2.75
CA GLY A 30 10.47 4.38 -1.35
C GLY A 30 9.34 3.37 -1.18
N ILE A 31 9.65 2.22 -0.60
CA ILE A 31 8.64 1.26 -0.14
C ILE A 31 8.08 1.77 1.19
N TYR A 32 6.83 2.21 1.21
CA TYR A 32 6.17 2.75 2.41
C TYR A 32 5.69 1.67 3.37
N ALA A 33 5.27 0.53 2.83
CA ALA A 33 4.90 -0.64 3.59
C ALA A 33 5.03 -1.90 2.77
N ILE A 34 5.10 -3.01 3.49
CA ILE A 34 5.16 -4.36 2.96
C ILE A 34 4.13 -5.21 3.69
N TYR A 35 3.28 -5.92 2.95
CA TYR A 35 2.43 -6.98 3.51
C TYR A 35 2.97 -8.36 3.14
N SER A 36 3.08 -9.24 4.15
CA SER A 36 3.46 -10.64 4.02
C SER A 36 2.24 -11.54 4.24
N ASP A 37 1.84 -12.24 3.18
CA ASP A 37 0.73 -13.20 3.21
C ASP A 37 1.02 -14.38 4.15
N GLU A 38 2.24 -14.93 4.07
CA GLU A 38 2.69 -16.09 4.85
C GLU A 38 2.54 -15.87 6.36
N THR A 39 2.88 -14.67 6.82
CA THR A 39 2.89 -14.32 8.25
C THR A 39 1.70 -13.47 8.67
N SER A 40 0.84 -13.06 7.72
CA SER A 40 -0.22 -12.07 7.95
C SER A 40 0.30 -10.82 8.67
N THR A 41 1.48 -10.34 8.29
CA THR A 41 2.18 -9.23 8.95
C THR A 41 2.33 -8.04 8.01
N VAL A 42 1.98 -6.86 8.52
CA VAL A 42 2.25 -5.58 7.86
C VAL A 42 3.53 -4.98 8.45
N TYR A 43 4.50 -4.71 7.58
CA TYR A 43 5.75 -4.03 7.92
C TYR A 43 5.68 -2.58 7.44
N LEU A 44 5.85 -1.64 8.37
CA LEU A 44 5.78 -0.20 8.14
C LEU A 44 7.17 0.44 8.26
N GLN A 45 7.43 1.57 7.63
CA GLN A 45 8.70 2.31 7.82
C GLN A 45 8.94 2.67 9.30
N GLU A 46 10.20 2.79 9.71
CA GLU A 46 10.57 3.07 11.11
C GLU A 46 10.00 4.39 11.64
N ASP A 47 9.81 5.38 10.78
CA ASP A 47 9.27 6.70 11.09
C ASP A 47 7.74 6.80 10.96
N TRP A 48 7.06 5.68 10.69
CA TRP A 48 5.60 5.62 10.64
C TRP A 48 4.97 6.06 11.96
N SER A 49 3.91 6.88 11.90
CA SER A 49 3.22 7.42 13.05
C SER A 49 1.72 7.18 13.03
N ALA A 50 1.21 6.55 14.09
CA ALA A 50 -0.24 6.41 14.32
C ALA A 50 -0.98 7.75 14.50
N GLN A 51 -0.25 8.87 14.64
CA GLN A 51 -0.81 10.21 14.77
C GLN A 51 -0.91 10.93 13.42
N SER A 52 -0.29 10.39 12.37
CA SER A 52 -0.33 10.92 11.01
C SER A 52 -1.47 10.25 10.23
N PRO A 53 -2.50 10.99 9.79
CA PRO A 53 -3.55 10.41 8.96
C PRO A 53 -3.03 9.83 7.64
N ALA A 54 -1.94 10.40 7.10
CA ALA A 54 -1.25 9.89 5.92
C ALA A 54 -0.64 8.51 6.19
N ASP A 55 0.10 8.37 7.29
CA ASP A 55 0.73 7.11 7.68
C ASP A 55 -0.32 6.03 7.96
N VAL A 56 -1.39 6.36 8.67
CA VAL A 56 -2.49 5.42 8.91
C VAL A 56 -3.17 5.01 7.60
N SER A 57 -3.20 5.86 6.58
CA SER A 57 -3.77 5.51 5.27
C SER A 57 -2.98 4.37 4.59
N ILE A 58 -1.67 4.29 4.79
CA ILE A 58 -0.82 3.19 4.29
C ILE A 58 -1.25 1.88 4.97
N LEU A 59 -1.46 1.89 6.28
CA LEU A 59 -1.96 0.71 7.00
C LEU A 59 -3.36 0.30 6.51
N VAL A 60 -4.26 1.27 6.26
CA VAL A 60 -5.59 1.00 5.70
C VAL A 60 -5.50 0.28 4.35
N HIS A 61 -4.54 0.65 3.50
CA HIS A 61 -4.28 -0.04 2.23
C HIS A 61 -3.91 -1.52 2.48
N GLU A 62 -2.94 -1.78 3.35
CA GLU A 62 -2.48 -3.15 3.62
C GLU A 62 -3.52 -4.02 4.34
N LEU A 63 -4.38 -3.42 5.17
CA LEU A 63 -5.51 -4.13 5.77
C LEU A 63 -6.51 -4.62 4.73
N VAL A 64 -6.66 -3.92 3.60
CA VAL A 64 -7.50 -4.40 2.50
C VAL A 64 -6.90 -5.66 1.88
N HIS A 65 -5.59 -5.67 1.61
CA HIS A 65 -4.91 -6.87 1.10
C HIS A 65 -5.07 -8.06 2.03
N HIS A 66 -4.90 -7.84 3.34
CA HIS A 66 -5.16 -8.87 4.33
C HIS A 66 -6.59 -9.41 4.25
N MET A 67 -7.60 -8.54 4.19
CA MET A 67 -9.00 -8.97 4.07
C MET A 67 -9.29 -9.72 2.77
N GLN A 68 -8.69 -9.29 1.65
CA GLN A 68 -8.84 -9.95 0.37
C GLN A 68 -8.24 -11.37 0.40
N ASN A 69 -7.06 -11.53 1.00
CA ASN A 69 -6.42 -12.82 1.21
C ASN A 69 -7.26 -13.72 2.14
N GLN A 70 -7.69 -13.23 3.30
CA GLN A 70 -8.53 -14.01 4.24
C GLN A 70 -9.86 -14.46 3.61
N ALA A 71 -10.41 -13.67 2.69
CA ALA A 71 -11.62 -14.01 1.95
C ALA A 71 -11.38 -14.96 0.77
N ASN A 72 -10.13 -15.36 0.49
CA ASN A 72 -9.72 -16.15 -0.67
C ASN A 72 -10.29 -15.58 -1.98
N LEU A 73 -10.17 -14.26 -2.16
CA LEU A 73 -10.61 -13.61 -3.39
C LEU A 73 -9.59 -13.88 -4.50
N ASP A 74 -10.04 -14.60 -5.52
CA ASP A 74 -9.27 -14.79 -6.74
C ASP A 74 -9.43 -13.59 -7.67
N TYR A 75 -8.31 -13.01 -8.07
CA TYR A 75 -8.26 -11.97 -9.08
C TYR A 75 -7.60 -12.53 -10.35
N GLU A 76 -8.16 -12.18 -11.51
CA GLU A 76 -7.56 -12.51 -12.81
C GLU A 76 -6.18 -11.83 -13.01
N CYS A 77 -5.89 -10.75 -12.29
CA CYS A 77 -4.59 -10.09 -12.25
C CYS A 77 -4.32 -9.44 -10.88
N PRO A 78 -3.05 -9.25 -10.47
CA PRO A 78 -2.70 -8.56 -9.21
C PRO A 78 -3.27 -7.14 -9.11
N GLU A 79 -3.35 -6.41 -10.22
CA GLU A 79 -3.79 -5.01 -10.24
C GLU A 79 -5.26 -4.83 -9.82
N MET A 80 -6.08 -5.87 -9.88
CA MET A 80 -7.46 -5.78 -9.40
C MET A 80 -7.57 -5.71 -7.87
N SER A 81 -6.65 -6.33 -7.12
CA SER A 81 -6.66 -6.23 -5.66
C SER A 81 -6.35 -4.81 -5.21
N GLU A 82 -5.40 -4.15 -5.90
CA GLU A 82 -4.95 -2.77 -5.67
C GLU A 82 -6.09 -1.75 -5.77
N LYS A 83 -7.07 -1.98 -6.67
CA LYS A 83 -8.16 -1.03 -6.90
C LYS A 83 -9.00 -0.80 -5.65
N LEU A 84 -9.28 -1.86 -4.89
CA LEU A 84 -10.02 -1.73 -3.63
C LEU A 84 -9.15 -1.07 -2.57
N ALA A 85 -7.87 -1.44 -2.49
CA ALA A 85 -6.93 -0.92 -1.50
C ALA A 85 -6.72 0.60 -1.66
N TYR A 86 -6.43 1.07 -2.88
CA TYR A 86 -6.33 2.51 -3.17
C TYR A 86 -7.64 3.27 -2.96
N ARG A 87 -8.79 2.65 -3.23
CA ARG A 87 -10.10 3.26 -2.96
C ARG A 87 -10.32 3.46 -1.45
N ALA A 88 -9.97 2.47 -0.63
CA ALA A 88 -10.06 2.57 0.82
C ALA A 88 -9.11 3.65 1.36
N GLN A 89 -7.86 3.63 0.91
CA GLN A 89 -6.85 4.63 1.29
C GLN A 89 -7.28 6.06 0.93
N ARG A 90 -7.77 6.28 -0.29
CA ARG A 90 -8.28 7.59 -0.73
C ARG A 90 -9.48 8.03 0.10
N ARG A 91 -10.39 7.12 0.44
CA ARG A 91 -11.56 7.43 1.27
C ARG A 91 -11.14 7.86 2.68
N TRP A 92 -10.19 7.14 3.28
CA TRP A 92 -9.60 7.51 4.56
C TRP A 92 -9.00 8.92 4.53
N LEU A 93 -8.10 9.19 3.58
CA LEU A 93 -7.43 10.49 3.46
C LEU A 93 -8.41 11.65 3.26
N HIS A 94 -9.45 11.42 2.46
CA HIS A 94 -10.50 12.40 2.21
C HIS A 94 -11.20 12.85 3.50
N ASP A 95 -11.41 11.95 4.48
CA ASP A 95 -12.04 12.30 5.76
C ASP A 95 -11.16 13.23 6.62
N PHE A 96 -9.86 13.34 6.31
CA PHE A 96 -8.91 14.28 6.91
C PHE A 96 -8.58 15.47 6.00
N GLY A 97 -9.25 15.61 4.84
CA GLY A 97 -8.98 16.68 3.87
C GLY A 97 -7.67 16.53 3.10
N ILE A 98 -7.08 15.33 3.08
CA ILE A 98 -5.81 15.03 2.40
C ILE A 98 -6.10 14.38 1.04
N ASN A 99 -5.34 14.76 0.02
CA ASN A 99 -5.40 14.14 -1.30
C ASN A 99 -4.25 13.13 -1.47
N LEU A 100 -4.60 11.91 -1.90
CA LEU A 100 -3.67 10.80 -2.08
C LEU A 100 -2.52 11.15 -3.04
N GLU A 101 -2.86 11.69 -4.21
CA GLU A 101 -1.89 11.99 -5.26
C GLU A 101 -0.87 13.04 -4.81
N SER A 102 -1.31 14.11 -4.13
CA SER A 102 -0.40 15.15 -3.64
C SER A 102 0.42 14.71 -2.43
N GLU A 103 -0.19 13.97 -1.50
CA GLU A 103 0.46 13.55 -0.25
C GLU A 103 1.61 12.57 -0.51
N PHE A 104 1.35 11.59 -1.37
CA PHE A 104 2.33 10.57 -1.72
C PHE A 104 3.05 10.89 -3.03
N ASN A 105 2.82 12.03 -3.68
CA ASN A 105 3.38 12.31 -5.01
C ASN A 105 3.15 11.14 -6.01
N LEU A 106 1.95 10.56 -5.96
CA LEU A 106 1.55 9.48 -6.86
C LEU A 106 1.03 10.09 -8.15
N ASP A 107 1.76 9.88 -9.24
CA ASP A 107 1.24 10.26 -10.55
C ASP A 107 -0.02 9.43 -10.88
N PRO A 108 -1.10 10.04 -11.41
CA PRO A 108 -2.31 9.33 -11.78
C PRO A 108 -2.07 8.14 -12.72
N MET A 109 -1.02 8.18 -13.57
CA MET A 109 -0.64 7.05 -14.42
C MET A 109 -0.06 5.90 -13.59
N THR A 110 0.67 6.18 -12.51
CA THR A 110 1.14 5.14 -11.58
C THR A 110 -0.04 4.40 -10.96
N VAL A 111 -1.04 5.15 -10.46
CA VAL A 111 -2.26 4.55 -9.90
C VAL A 111 -3.03 3.79 -10.99
N LEU A 112 -3.12 4.33 -12.20
CA LEU A 112 -3.79 3.69 -13.33
C LEU A 112 -3.12 2.36 -13.71
N VAL A 113 -1.80 2.34 -13.87
CA VAL A 113 -1.04 1.13 -14.22
C VAL A 113 -1.22 0.07 -13.14
N ARG A 114 -1.14 0.45 -11.86
CA ARG A 114 -1.29 -0.49 -10.73
C ARG A 114 -2.71 -1.00 -10.50
N THR A 115 -3.73 -0.44 -11.15
CA THR A 115 -5.15 -0.79 -10.89
C THR A 115 -5.90 -1.34 -12.10
N ASN A 116 -5.21 -1.54 -13.23
CA ASN A 116 -5.78 -2.13 -14.44
C ASN A 116 -4.98 -3.37 -14.83
N CYS A 117 -5.67 -4.43 -15.24
CA CYS A 117 -4.99 -5.57 -15.83
C CYS A 117 -4.44 -5.19 -17.21
N TRP A 118 -3.18 -5.56 -17.46
CA TRP A 118 -2.55 -5.44 -18.77
C TRP A 118 -2.28 -6.87 -19.25
N GLN A 119 -2.89 -7.25 -20.37
CA GLN A 119 -2.84 -8.61 -20.93
C GLN A 119 -1.44 -9.00 -21.40
#